data_AF-A0A1I1HWA9-F1
#
_entry.id   AF-A0A1I1HWA9-F1
#
_cell.length_a   1.000
_cell.length_b   1.000
_cell.length_c   1.000
_cell.angle_alpha   90.00
_cell.angle_beta   90.00
_cell.angle_gamma   90.00
#
_symmetry.space_group_name_H-M   'P 1'
#
loop_
_entity.id
_entity.type
_entity.pdbx_description
1 polymer ?
#
loop_
_entity_poly.entity_id
_entity_poly.type
_entity_poly.pdbx_seq_one_letter_code
_entity_poly.pdbx_strand_id
1 'polypeptide(L)'
;MLLSDKEMSGFTLMELLAALLITSFLAIGVAQYLAAATQVRLIMHQDTLAARTAEDLARQLAISQSPPGHLNASRCTSKPSSSSLDTLQLCRAYQKLPQLRVRSQGQQLTLSWQGPTGTREVQRPLF
;
A
#
# COMPACT_ATOMS: atom_id res chain seq x y z
N MET A 1 -28.38 60.69 -8.96
CA MET A 1 -29.10 59.43 -9.20
C MET A 1 -28.55 58.84 -10.49
N LEU A 2 -27.46 58.06 -10.41
CA LEU A 2 -26.85 57.36 -11.56
C LEU A 2 -26.61 55.94 -11.08
N LEU A 3 -27.70 55.19 -11.01
CA LEU A 3 -27.68 53.75 -10.84
C LEU A 3 -28.21 53.16 -12.14
N SER A 4 -27.57 52.08 -12.53
CA SER A 4 -28.13 51.04 -13.39
C SER A 4 -27.95 51.24 -14.89
N ASP A 5 -26.84 50.70 -15.38
CA ASP A 5 -26.92 49.65 -16.40
C ASP A 5 -25.75 48.68 -16.17
N LYS A 6 -25.95 47.77 -15.20
CA LYS A 6 -25.18 46.52 -15.20
C LYS A 6 -25.72 45.73 -16.39
N GLU A 7 -25.00 45.77 -17.50
CA GLU A 7 -25.24 44.88 -18.64
C GLU A 7 -25.33 43.44 -18.11
N MET A 8 -26.57 42.94 -17.98
CA MET A 8 -26.83 41.52 -17.80
C MET A 8 -26.58 40.86 -19.14
N SER A 9 -25.31 40.67 -19.48
CA SER A 9 -24.90 39.77 -20.54
C SER A 9 -25.33 38.36 -20.11
N GLY A 10 -26.45 37.89 -20.64
CA GLY A 10 -26.93 36.54 -20.42
C GLY A 10 -25.99 35.53 -21.07
N PHE A 11 -25.67 34.44 -20.36
CA PHE A 11 -24.86 33.36 -20.90
C PHE A 11 -25.51 32.80 -22.18
N THR A 12 -24.74 32.77 -23.26
CA THR A 12 -25.21 32.13 -24.50
C THR A 12 -25.23 30.62 -24.31
N LEU A 13 -26.16 29.93 -24.99
CA LEU A 13 -26.24 28.46 -24.93
C LEU A 13 -24.91 27.80 -25.34
N MET A 14 -24.17 28.42 -26.26
CA MET A 14 -22.84 27.98 -26.69
C MET A 14 -21.78 28.11 -25.60
N GLU A 15 -21.78 29.19 -24.81
CA GLU A 15 -20.87 29.33 -23.67
C GLU A 15 -21.18 28.30 -22.58
N LEU A 16 -22.46 28.01 -22.35
CA LEU A 16 -22.85 27.00 -21.37
C LEU A 16 -22.43 25.59 -21.82
N LEU A 17 -22.57 25.28 -23.12
CA LEU A 17 -22.11 24.02 -23.71
C LEU A 17 -20.58 23.88 -23.66
N ALA A 18 -19.86 24.97 -23.96
CA ALA A 18 -18.40 25.01 -23.86
C ALA A 18 -17.93 24.85 -22.40
N ALA A 19 -18.56 25.54 -21.45
CA ALA A 19 -18.25 25.39 -20.03
C ALA A 19 -18.53 23.97 -19.53
N LEU A 20 -19.62 23.34 -19.99
CA LEU A 20 -19.97 21.97 -19.62
C LEU A 20 -18.99 20.94 -20.22
N LEU A 21 -18.52 21.18 -21.45
CA LEU A 21 -17.45 20.38 -22.05
C LEU A 21 -16.14 20.53 -21.27
N ILE A 22 -15.70 21.75 -20.97
CA ILE A 22 -14.45 21.99 -20.25
C ILE A 22 -14.50 21.38 -18.85
N THR A 23 -15.60 21.58 -18.12
CA THR A 23 -15.77 21.04 -16.77
C THR A 23 -15.85 19.52 -16.75
N SER A 24 -16.51 18.90 -17.73
CA SER A 24 -16.53 17.44 -17.85
C SER A 24 -15.15 16.86 -18.16
N PHE A 25 -14.39 17.46 -19.09
CA PHE A 25 -13.00 17.07 -19.34
C PHE A 25 -12.12 17.21 -18.11
N LEU A 26 -12.22 18.33 -17.39
CA LEU A 26 -11.47 18.56 -16.15
C LEU A 26 -11.84 17.52 -15.08
N ALA A 27 -13.13 17.25 -14.88
CA ALA A 27 -13.61 16.28 -13.90
C ALA A 27 -13.10 14.87 -14.21
N ILE A 28 -13.14 14.44 -15.48
CA ILE A 28 -12.60 13.16 -15.91
C ILE A 28 -11.09 13.10 -15.66
N GLY A 29 -10.35 14.15 -16.03
CA GLY A 29 -8.90 14.22 -15.82
C GLY A 29 -8.52 14.11 -14.34
N VAL A 30 -9.20 14.84 -13.46
CA VAL A 30 -9.00 14.78 -12.01
C VAL A 30 -9.33 13.39 -11.47
N ALA A 31 -10.44 12.78 -11.91
CA ALA A 31 -10.82 11.44 -11.47
C ALA A 31 -9.77 10.38 -11.86
N GLN A 32 -9.26 10.44 -13.09
CA GLN A 32 -8.20 9.54 -13.56
C GLN A 32 -6.88 9.75 -12.78
N TYR A 33 -6.50 11.00 -12.53
CA TYR A 33 -5.32 11.32 -11.74
C TYR A 33 -5.43 10.79 -10.31
N LEU A 34 -6.58 11.00 -9.65
CA LEU A 34 -6.81 10.50 -8.29
C LEU A 34 -6.82 8.97 -8.24
N ALA A 35 -7.41 8.30 -9.24
CA ALA A 35 -7.38 6.84 -9.34
C ALA A 35 -5.94 6.32 -9.46
N ALA A 36 -5.12 6.92 -10.32
CA ALA A 36 -3.71 6.53 -10.47
C ALA A 36 -2.90 6.82 -9.19
N ALA A 37 -3.09 8.00 -8.59
CA ALA A 37 -2.36 8.40 -7.38
C ALA A 37 -2.67 7.50 -6.18
N THR A 38 -3.94 7.11 -6.01
CA THR A 38 -4.34 6.21 -4.92
C THR A 38 -3.76 4.80 -5.09
N GLN A 39 -3.73 4.27 -6.31
CA GLN A 39 -3.11 2.98 -6.60
C GLN A 39 -1.61 2.98 -6.26
N VAL A 40 -0.87 4.02 -6.67
CA VAL A 40 0.57 4.14 -6.37
C VAL A 40 0.82 4.24 -4.87
N ARG A 41 0.03 5.04 -4.14
CA ARG A 41 0.15 5.15 -2.68
C ARG A 41 -0.09 3.81 -1.98
N LEU A 42 -1.08 3.04 -2.43
CA LEU A 42 -1.39 1.75 -1.85
C LEU A 42 -0.25 0.75 -2.07
N ILE A 43 0.32 0.72 -3.28
CA ILE A 43 1.49 -0.10 -3.61
C ILE A 43 2.68 0.27 -2.72
N MET A 44 3.02 1.56 -2.64
CA MET A 44 4.12 2.02 -1.78
C MET A 44 3.89 1.69 -0.30
N HIS A 45 2.66 1.78 0.20
CA HIS A 45 2.36 1.43 1.59
C HIS A 45 2.53 -0.07 1.86
N GLN A 46 2.14 -0.92 0.92
CA GLN A 46 2.35 -2.37 1.03
C GLN A 46 3.83 -2.72 0.96
N ASP A 47 4.56 -2.14 -0.01
CA ASP A 47 5.99 -2.41 -0.19
C ASP A 47 6.81 -1.96 1.02
N THR A 48 6.53 -0.77 1.58
CA THR A 48 7.22 -0.27 2.77
C THR A 48 6.92 -1.12 4.01
N LEU A 49 5.69 -1.60 4.15
CA LEU A 49 5.34 -2.49 5.24
C LEU A 49 6.06 -3.84 5.11
N ALA A 50 6.03 -4.44 3.92
CA ALA A 50 6.71 -5.69 3.65
C ALA A 50 8.23 -5.57 3.88
N ALA A 51 8.86 -4.50 3.38
CA ALA A 51 10.29 -4.24 3.58
C ALA A 51 10.67 -4.11 5.06
N ARG A 52 9.89 -3.35 5.85
CA ARG A 52 10.15 -3.22 7.30
C ARG A 52 9.99 -4.55 8.02
N THR A 53 8.98 -5.33 7.66
CA THR A 53 8.77 -6.64 8.28
C THR A 53 9.87 -7.62 7.89
N ALA A 54 10.40 -7.52 6.68
CA ALA A 54 11.57 -8.28 6.23
C ALA A 54 12.81 -7.95 7.07
N GLU A 55 13.07 -6.66 7.29
CA GLU A 55 14.22 -6.19 8.06
C GLU A 55 14.12 -6.59 9.53
N ASP A 56 12.94 -6.44 10.13
CA ASP A 56 12.71 -6.82 11.53
C ASP A 56 12.88 -8.32 11.72
N LEU A 57 12.31 -9.14 10.83
CA LEU A 57 12.48 -10.59 10.84
C LEU A 57 13.93 -11.00 10.60
N ALA A 58 14.64 -10.35 9.69
CA ALA A 58 16.04 -10.63 9.44
C ALA A 58 16.91 -10.34 10.67
N ARG A 59 16.67 -9.22 11.34
CA ARG A 59 17.34 -8.88 12.61
C ARG A 59 17.01 -9.87 13.71
N GLN A 60 15.75 -10.24 13.84
CA GLN A 60 15.34 -11.20 14.87
C GLN A 60 15.94 -12.59 14.63
N LEU A 61 16.03 -13.05 13.37
CA LEU A 61 16.73 -14.29 13.01
C LEU A 61 18.25 -14.21 13.18
N ALA A 62 18.86 -13.04 13.03
CA ALA A 62 20.28 -12.87 13.31
C ALA A 62 20.57 -12.94 14.82
N ILE A 63 19.69 -12.37 15.65
CA ILE A 63 19.82 -12.33 17.11
C ILE A 63 19.44 -13.66 17.76
N SER A 64 18.32 -14.25 17.31
CA SER A 64 17.86 -15.55 17.77
C SER A 64 18.36 -16.59 16.79
N GLN A 65 19.32 -17.44 17.19
CA GLN A 65 19.82 -18.59 16.41
C GLN A 65 18.73 -19.67 16.20
N SER A 66 17.51 -19.25 15.88
CA SER A 66 16.30 -20.05 15.88
C SER A 66 16.19 -20.82 14.55
N PRO A 67 15.84 -22.11 14.58
CA PRO A 67 15.79 -22.92 13.37
C PRO A 67 14.74 -22.40 12.37
N PRO A 68 14.98 -22.59 11.05
CA PRO A 68 14.25 -21.94 9.95
C PRO A 68 12.74 -22.24 9.85
N GLY A 69 12.19 -23.08 10.74
CA GLY A 69 10.77 -23.44 10.79
C GLY A 69 9.90 -22.58 11.71
N HIS A 70 10.46 -21.61 12.44
CA HIS A 70 9.69 -20.81 13.41
C HIS A 70 8.89 -19.65 12.79
N LEU A 71 9.21 -19.24 11.56
CA LEU A 71 8.55 -18.13 10.87
C LEU A 71 7.32 -18.60 10.09
N ASN A 72 6.36 -19.21 10.78
CA ASN A 72 5.10 -19.57 10.16
C ASN A 72 4.02 -18.58 10.59
N ALA A 73 3.50 -17.82 9.62
CA ALA A 73 2.45 -16.83 9.85
C ALA A 73 1.13 -17.45 10.35
N SER A 74 0.99 -18.78 10.28
CA SER A 74 -0.08 -19.55 10.91
C SER A 74 -0.15 -19.45 12.44
N ARG A 75 0.91 -18.95 13.10
CA ARG A 75 0.91 -18.70 14.57
C ARG A 75 0.25 -17.40 14.98
N CYS A 76 -0.12 -16.52 14.05
CA CYS A 76 -0.79 -15.27 14.39
C CYS A 76 -2.22 -15.45 14.96
N THR A 77 -2.71 -16.69 15.02
CA THR A 77 -4.02 -17.07 15.58
C THR A 77 -3.94 -17.60 17.02
N SER A 78 -2.76 -17.88 17.58
CA SER A 78 -2.61 -18.43 18.93
C SER A 78 -1.86 -17.47 19.87
N LYS A 79 -2.35 -17.36 21.11
CA LYS A 79 -1.85 -16.44 22.16
C LYS A 79 -0.31 -16.43 22.24
N PRO A 80 0.32 -15.26 22.42
CA PRO A 80 1.78 -15.16 22.44
C PRO A 80 2.34 -15.90 23.66
N SER A 81 3.02 -17.03 23.41
CA SER A 81 3.85 -17.71 24.41
C SER A 81 5.21 -17.01 24.51
N SER A 82 5.57 -16.56 25.71
CA SER A 82 6.58 -15.57 26.05
C SER A 82 8.06 -15.97 25.87
N SER A 83 8.42 -16.79 24.87
CA SER A 83 9.81 -17.24 24.69
C SER A 83 10.32 -17.36 23.25
N SER A 84 9.63 -16.77 22.27
CA SER A 84 10.03 -16.87 20.86
C SER A 84 9.77 -15.56 20.12
N LEU A 85 10.68 -15.19 19.20
CA LEU A 85 10.66 -14.05 18.24
C LEU A 85 9.45 -13.10 18.34
N ASP A 86 9.70 -11.79 18.35
CA ASP A 86 8.64 -10.77 18.28
C ASP A 86 7.93 -10.79 16.92
N THR A 87 6.98 -11.71 16.80
CA THR A 87 6.13 -11.94 15.63
C THR A 87 5.02 -10.91 15.48
N LEU A 88 4.93 -9.90 16.36
CA LEU A 88 3.88 -8.87 16.31
C LEU A 88 3.91 -8.11 14.98
N GLN A 89 5.10 -7.77 14.48
CA GLN A 89 5.24 -7.10 13.18
C GLN A 89 4.84 -8.01 12.03
N LEU A 90 5.24 -9.29 12.07
CA LEU A 90 4.83 -10.30 11.08
C LEU A 90 3.31 -10.47 11.04
N CYS A 91 2.64 -10.48 12.20
CA CYS A 91 1.19 -10.61 12.26
C CYS A 91 0.45 -9.36 11.77
N ARG A 92 0.97 -8.17 12.06
CA ARG A 92 0.46 -6.92 11.46
C ARG A 92 0.64 -6.92 9.94
N ALA A 93 1.74 -7.49 9.46
CA ALA A 93 1.98 -7.66 8.03
C ALA A 93 1.00 -8.63 7.41
N TYR A 94 0.75 -9.77 8.05
CA TYR A 94 -0.20 -10.77 7.58
C TYR A 94 -1.63 -10.24 7.50
N GLN A 95 -2.04 -9.36 8.43
CA GLN A 95 -3.34 -8.71 8.37
C GLN A 95 -3.48 -7.71 7.22
N LYS A 96 -2.39 -7.08 6.79
CA LYS A 96 -2.39 -6.02 5.76
C LYS A 96 -1.95 -6.50 4.37
N LEU A 97 -1.25 -7.63 4.29
CA LEU A 97 -0.71 -8.23 3.07
C LEU A 97 -1.44 -9.55 2.80
N PRO A 98 -2.29 -9.62 1.76
CA PRO A 98 -3.01 -10.84 1.45
C PRO A 98 -2.04 -11.94 1.01
N GLN A 99 -2.25 -13.15 1.55
CA GLN A 99 -1.44 -14.34 1.25
C GLN A 99 0.07 -14.17 1.48
N LEU A 100 0.46 -13.42 2.51
CA LEU A 100 1.87 -13.29 2.89
C LEU A 100 2.49 -14.65 3.21
N ARG A 101 3.54 -15.02 2.48
CA ARG A 101 4.37 -16.21 2.69
C ARG A 101 5.78 -15.75 3.04
N VAL A 102 6.32 -16.34 4.09
CA VAL A 102 7.70 -16.13 4.51
C VAL A 102 8.47 -17.41 4.26
N ARG A 103 9.60 -17.30 3.56
CA ARG A 103 10.50 -18.41 3.28
C ARG A 103 11.91 -17.98 3.70
N SER A 104 12.51 -18.73 4.62
CA SER A 104 13.91 -18.57 5.01
C SER A 104 14.69 -19.72 4.39
N GLN A 105 15.66 -19.43 3.52
CA GLN A 105 16.52 -20.43 2.90
C GLN A 105 17.98 -19.99 2.98
N GLY A 106 18.79 -20.69 3.79
CA GLY A 106 20.17 -20.30 4.05
C GLY A 106 20.27 -18.93 4.72
N GLN A 107 21.15 -18.05 4.20
CA GLN A 107 21.31 -16.65 4.62
C GLN A 107 20.34 -15.69 3.90
N GLN A 108 19.21 -16.16 3.38
CA GLN A 108 18.25 -15.31 2.66
C GLN A 108 16.84 -15.51 3.19
N LEU A 109 16.18 -14.38 3.47
CA LEU A 109 14.78 -14.27 3.86
C LEU A 109 13.97 -13.69 2.70
N THR A 110 13.02 -14.46 2.22
CA THR A 110 12.09 -14.07 1.18
C THR A 110 10.70 -13.89 1.78
N LEU A 111 10.09 -12.72 1.57
CA LEU A 111 8.67 -12.50 1.79
C LEU A 111 7.97 -12.33 0.45
N SER A 112 6.93 -13.11 0.21
CA SER A 112 6.05 -12.97 -0.95
C SER A 112 4.61 -12.73 -0.54
N TRP A 113 3.88 -11.89 -1.27
CA TRP A 113 2.47 -11.60 -1.00
C TRP A 113 1.73 -11.26 -2.30
N GLN A 114 0.39 -11.31 -2.25
CA GLN A 114 -0.43 -10.90 -3.38
C GLN A 114 -0.61 -9.38 -3.35
N GLY A 115 -0.01 -8.67 -4.30
CA GLY A 115 -0.22 -7.24 -4.52
C GLY A 115 -1.33 -6.97 -5.54
N PRO A 116 -1.71 -5.69 -5.74
CA PRO A 116 -2.76 -5.29 -6.69
C PRO A 116 -2.41 -5.59 -8.16
N THR A 117 -1.12 -5.71 -8.48
CA THR A 117 -0.62 -5.98 -9.85
C THR A 117 -0.08 -7.41 -10.00
N GLY A 118 -0.31 -8.29 -9.03
CA GLY A 118 0.22 -9.67 -9.01
C GLY A 118 1.08 -9.96 -7.79
N THR A 119 1.76 -11.11 -7.80
CA THR A 119 2.62 -11.56 -6.72
C THR A 119 3.84 -10.63 -6.59
N ARG A 120 4.07 -10.13 -5.39
CA ARG A 120 5.23 -9.32 -5.02
C ARG A 120 6.14 -10.12 -4.12
N GLU A 121 7.45 -9.89 -4.24
CA GLU A 121 8.46 -10.57 -3.44
C GLU A 121 9.54 -9.58 -3.01
N VAL A 122 9.95 -9.68 -1.74
CA VAL A 122 11.09 -8.96 -1.16
C VAL A 122 12.05 -9.98 -0.59
N GLN A 123 13.29 -9.92 -1.06
CA GLN A 123 14.38 -10.76 -0.59
C GLN A 123 15.34 -9.91 0.25
N ARG A 124 15.72 -10.42 1.42
CA ARG A 124 16.68 -9.78 2.32
C ARG A 124 17.73 -10.80 2.77
N PRO A 125 19.02 -10.44 2.76
CA PRO A 125 20.04 -11.28 3.37
C PRO A 125 19.92 -11.28 4.89
N LEU A 126 20.18 -12.43 5.49
CA LEU A 126 20.39 -12.65 6.92
C LEU A 126 21.90 -12.51 7.13
N PHE A 127 22.32 -11.39 7.70
CA PHE A 127 23.73 -11.10 8.01
C PHE A 127 24.19 -11.87 9.24
#